data_AF-A0A6J1ABN3-F1
#
_entry.id   AF-A0A6J1ABN3-F1
#
_cell.length_a   1.000
_cell.length_b   1.000
_cell.length_c   1.000
_cell.angle_alpha   90.00
_cell.angle_beta   90.00
_cell.angle_gamma   90.00
#
_symmetry.space_group_name_H-M   'P 1'
#
loop_
_entity.id
_entity.type
_entity.pdbx_description
1 polymer ?
#
loop_
_entity_poly.entity_id
_entity_poly.type
_entity_poly.pdbx_seq_one_letter_code
_entity_poly.pdbx_strand_id
1 'polypeptide(L)'
;MDLLSPLVLVMAMLLSGPKIYECARIFTIINSCKETIWPGITPGDNFNGGGFALKSGQSIVFQAPVSWSGRIWGRTGCKFDKNGNGPCQTADCGNTLKCSGSGCDSDLRKNCPSELSVKANGKVIACRSACDVFNTDEYCCRGLYGNPVVCQPTYYSKKFKSACPTAYSYAYDDPTSIFTCSGADYVITFCSARNQPVCTYHDHKLICNNKANGTNPLMGTWWSAMLALLLVANLWFIL
;
A
#
# COMPACT_ATOMS: atom_id res chain seq x y z
N MET A 1 38.12 -46.92 -13.94
CA MET A 1 38.25 -45.62 -13.25
C MET A 1 38.05 -44.56 -14.32
N ASP A 2 36.79 -44.21 -14.56
CA ASP A 2 36.42 -43.39 -15.70
C ASP A 2 36.77 -41.94 -15.41
N LEU A 3 37.85 -41.49 -16.05
CA LEU A 3 38.33 -40.12 -15.95
C LEU A 3 37.38 -39.22 -16.76
N LEU A 4 36.28 -38.80 -16.12
CA LEU A 4 35.33 -37.83 -16.67
C LEU A 4 36.10 -36.63 -17.21
N SER A 5 36.11 -36.49 -18.54
CA SER A 5 36.86 -35.45 -19.22
C SER A 5 36.47 -34.06 -18.68
N PRO A 6 37.43 -33.14 -18.46
CA PRO A 6 37.12 -31.80 -17.95
C PRO A 6 36.12 -31.05 -18.84
N LEU A 7 36.04 -31.41 -20.12
CA LEU A 7 35.06 -30.90 -21.08
C LEU A 7 33.61 -31.29 -20.72
N VAL A 8 33.39 -32.47 -20.13
CA VAL A 8 32.07 -32.92 -19.63
C VAL A 8 31.66 -32.13 -18.39
N LEU A 9 32.60 -31.84 -17.49
CA LEU A 9 32.38 -31.00 -16.31
C LEU A 9 32.04 -29.54 -16.70
N VAL A 10 32.73 -28.97 -17.69
CA VAL A 10 32.43 -27.62 -18.21
C VAL A 10 31.07 -27.58 -18.90
N MET A 11 30.73 -28.59 -19.72
CA MET A 11 29.40 -28.72 -20.32
C MET A 11 28.28 -28.84 -19.27
N ALA A 12 28.50 -29.61 -18.19
CA ALA A 12 27.54 -29.72 -17.09
C ALA A 12 27.29 -28.39 -16.37
N MET A 13 28.35 -27.57 -16.16
CA MET A 13 28.22 -26.24 -15.55
C MET A 13 27.54 -25.22 -16.48
N LEU A 14 27.69 -25.34 -17.80
CA LEU A 14 27.00 -24.48 -18.77
C LEU A 14 25.50 -24.84 -18.93
N LEU A 15 25.11 -26.10 -18.66
CA LEU A 15 23.71 -26.53 -18.64
C LEU A 15 22.96 -26.12 -17.36
N SER A 16 23.67 -25.86 -16.26
CA SER A 16 23.11 -25.16 -15.10
C SER A 16 23.04 -23.65 -15.34
N GLY A 17 22.16 -23.23 -16.25
CA GLY A 17 21.78 -21.82 -16.37
C GLY A 17 21.28 -21.24 -15.04
N PRO A 18 21.33 -19.91 -14.84
CA PRO A 18 20.93 -19.28 -13.58
C PRO A 18 19.48 -19.67 -13.24
N LYS A 19 19.30 -20.43 -12.17
CA LYS A 19 17.98 -20.70 -11.61
C LYS A 19 17.40 -19.37 -11.15
N ILE A 20 16.44 -18.85 -11.93
CA ILE A 20 15.64 -17.70 -11.52
C ILE A 20 14.74 -18.21 -10.40
N TYR A 21 15.17 -18.01 -9.16
CA TYR A 21 14.34 -18.18 -7.97
C TYR A 21 13.34 -17.05 -7.95
N GLU A 22 12.20 -17.26 -8.61
CA GLU A 22 11.08 -16.35 -8.50
C GLU A 22 10.49 -16.50 -7.09
N CYS A 23 10.75 -15.50 -6.24
CA CYS A 23 10.31 -15.53 -4.84
C CYS A 23 8.86 -15.05 -4.72
N ALA A 24 8.04 -15.84 -4.02
CA ALA A 24 6.72 -15.43 -3.56
C ALA A 24 6.82 -14.11 -2.76
N ARG A 25 5.82 -13.23 -2.91
CA ARG A 25 5.88 -11.85 -2.40
C ARG A 25 5.15 -11.73 -1.07
N ILE A 26 5.78 -11.09 -0.10
CA ILE A 26 5.13 -10.84 1.19
C ILE A 26 4.29 -9.56 1.09
N PHE A 27 3.03 -9.65 1.54
CA PHE A 27 2.08 -8.55 1.64
C PHE A 27 1.73 -8.32 3.10
N THR A 28 2.20 -7.23 3.69
CA THR A 28 1.81 -6.80 5.04
C THR A 28 0.67 -5.79 4.93
N ILE A 29 -0.49 -6.09 5.52
CA ILE A 29 -1.67 -5.24 5.50
C ILE A 29 -1.89 -4.68 6.91
N ILE A 30 -1.95 -3.35 7.04
CA ILE A 30 -1.99 -2.63 8.32
C ILE A 30 -3.22 -1.72 8.38
N ASN A 31 -3.95 -1.73 9.49
CA ASN A 31 -5.01 -0.77 9.77
C ASN A 31 -4.52 0.31 10.76
N SER A 32 -4.15 1.49 10.24
CA SER A 32 -3.85 2.69 11.06
C SER A 32 -5.08 3.60 11.27
N CYS A 33 -6.26 3.20 10.81
CA CYS A 33 -7.51 3.90 11.09
C CYS A 33 -7.94 3.67 12.54
N LYS A 34 -8.65 4.65 13.14
CA LYS A 34 -9.25 4.51 14.49
C LYS A 34 -10.43 3.53 14.55
N GLU A 35 -10.97 3.16 13.39
CA GLU A 35 -12.11 2.26 13.24
C GLU A 35 -11.68 0.89 12.71
N THR A 36 -12.54 -0.13 12.88
CA THR A 36 -12.33 -1.42 12.22
C THR A 36 -12.60 -1.27 10.73
N ILE A 37 -11.70 -1.82 9.92
CA ILE A 37 -11.87 -1.91 8.47
C ILE A 37 -12.02 -3.36 8.05
N TRP A 38 -12.52 -3.58 6.85
CA TRP A 38 -12.56 -4.91 6.24
C TRP A 38 -11.82 -4.84 4.90
N PRO A 39 -10.55 -5.26 4.81
CA PRO A 39 -9.87 -5.31 3.54
C PRO A 39 -10.63 -6.20 2.54
N GLY A 40 -10.70 -5.77 1.29
CA GLY A 40 -11.06 -6.60 0.15
C GLY A 40 -9.79 -6.88 -0.65
N ILE A 41 -9.59 -8.13 -1.08
CA ILE A 41 -8.45 -8.53 -1.91
C ILE A 41 -8.94 -9.42 -3.05
N THR A 42 -8.41 -9.21 -4.25
CA THR A 42 -8.60 -10.13 -5.39
C THR A 42 -7.35 -10.28 -6.25
N PRO A 43 -7.04 -11.50 -6.76
CA PRO A 43 -7.66 -12.77 -6.41
C PRO A 43 -7.36 -13.16 -4.96
N GLY A 44 -8.36 -13.69 -4.28
CA GLY A 44 -8.43 -13.74 -2.82
C GLY A 44 -7.84 -14.99 -2.18
N ASP A 45 -7.46 -15.99 -2.97
CA ASP A 45 -7.18 -17.37 -2.52
C ASP A 45 -6.05 -17.43 -1.49
N ASN A 46 -5.00 -16.63 -1.69
CA ASN A 46 -3.84 -16.50 -0.79
C ASN A 46 -4.04 -15.45 0.32
N PHE A 47 -5.25 -14.87 0.42
CA PHE A 47 -5.59 -13.71 1.26
C PHE A 47 -6.87 -13.96 2.07
N ASN A 48 -6.95 -15.09 2.76
CA ASN A 48 -8.13 -15.57 3.51
C ASN A 48 -9.44 -15.63 2.66
N GLY A 49 -9.31 -15.89 1.36
CA GLY A 49 -10.42 -15.89 0.42
C GLY A 49 -10.87 -14.49 -0.03
N GLY A 50 -10.07 -13.44 0.16
CA GLY A 50 -10.31 -12.12 -0.43
C GLY A 50 -11.01 -11.11 0.48
N GLY A 51 -11.09 -11.37 1.78
CA GLY A 51 -11.45 -10.36 2.76
C GLY A 51 -11.68 -10.89 4.18
N PHE A 52 -11.48 -10.00 5.15
CA PHE A 52 -11.45 -10.29 6.58
C PHE A 52 -11.68 -8.99 7.37
N ALA A 53 -11.93 -9.09 8.69
CA ALA A 53 -11.98 -7.91 9.58
C ALA A 53 -10.58 -7.60 10.12
N LEU A 54 -10.19 -6.32 10.16
CA LEU A 54 -8.91 -5.84 10.71
C LEU A 54 -9.17 -4.66 11.64
N LYS A 55 -8.99 -4.85 12.96
CA LYS A 55 -9.27 -3.81 13.97
C LYS A 55 -8.20 -2.70 13.94
N SER A 56 -8.52 -1.54 14.51
CA SER A 56 -7.58 -0.42 14.70
C SER A 56 -6.26 -0.90 15.29
N GLY A 57 -5.14 -0.56 14.64
CA GLY A 57 -3.77 -0.91 15.07
C GLY A 57 -3.34 -2.34 14.76
N GLN A 58 -4.19 -3.19 14.15
CA GLN A 58 -3.80 -4.54 13.75
C GLN A 58 -3.08 -4.56 12.40
N SER A 59 -2.19 -5.54 12.25
CA SER A 59 -1.60 -5.94 10.98
C SER A 59 -1.79 -7.45 10.74
N ILE A 60 -1.68 -7.85 9.48
CA ILE A 60 -1.66 -9.25 9.04
C ILE A 60 -0.71 -9.39 7.85
N VAL A 61 -0.11 -10.57 7.70
CA VAL A 61 0.86 -10.88 6.65
C VAL A 61 0.33 -12.01 5.77
N PHE A 62 0.45 -11.87 4.46
CA PHE A 62 0.13 -12.88 3.46
C PHE A 62 1.32 -13.09 2.52
N GLN A 63 1.38 -14.28 1.92
CA GLN A 63 2.37 -14.63 0.90
C GLN A 63 1.64 -14.87 -0.42
N ALA A 64 1.90 -14.02 -1.42
CA ALA A 64 1.30 -14.13 -2.75
C ALA A 64 2.22 -14.92 -3.70
N PRO A 65 1.66 -15.72 -4.62
CA PRO A 65 2.45 -16.38 -5.65
C PRO A 65 3.11 -15.36 -6.57
N VAL A 66 4.19 -15.79 -7.22
CA VAL A 66 5.06 -14.96 -8.08
C VAL A 66 4.34 -14.26 -9.23
N SER A 67 3.29 -14.90 -9.75
CA SER A 67 2.43 -14.40 -10.83
C SER A 67 1.15 -13.70 -10.34
N TRP A 68 1.05 -13.38 -9.04
CA TRP A 68 -0.15 -12.74 -8.49
C TRP A 68 -0.33 -11.32 -9.06
N SER A 69 -1.39 -11.14 -9.85
CA SER A 69 -1.86 -9.84 -10.31
C SER A 69 -3.21 -9.58 -9.67
N GLY A 70 -3.35 -8.47 -8.95
CA GLY A 70 -4.48 -8.26 -8.07
C GLY A 70 -4.66 -6.84 -7.54
N ARG A 71 -5.62 -6.69 -6.63
CA ARG A 71 -6.06 -5.41 -6.05
C ARG A 71 -6.37 -5.61 -4.58
N ILE A 72 -6.01 -4.62 -3.76
CA ILE A 72 -6.27 -4.56 -2.31
C ILE A 72 -6.91 -3.21 -2.00
N TRP A 73 -7.96 -3.18 -1.18
CA TRP A 73 -8.62 -1.93 -0.75
C TRP A 73 -9.30 -2.09 0.61
N GLY A 74 -9.68 -0.99 1.24
CA GLY A 74 -10.32 -0.97 2.56
C GLY A 74 -11.82 -0.67 2.48
N ARG A 75 -12.62 -1.42 3.25
CA ARG A 75 -14.06 -1.19 3.42
C ARG A 75 -14.37 -0.72 4.84
N THR A 76 -15.42 0.09 5.01
CA THR A 76 -15.84 0.62 6.32
C THR A 76 -17.34 0.43 6.55
N GLY A 77 -17.74 0.46 7.82
CA GLY A 77 -19.15 0.36 8.23
C GLY A 77 -19.83 -0.97 7.93
N CYS A 78 -19.07 -2.06 7.81
CA CYS A 78 -19.59 -3.37 7.41
C CYS A 78 -20.35 -4.09 8.53
N LYS A 79 -21.42 -4.80 8.17
CA LYS A 79 -22.19 -5.67 9.06
C LYS A 79 -22.42 -7.03 8.40
N PHE A 80 -21.56 -8.00 8.70
CA PHE A 80 -21.67 -9.36 8.19
C PHE A 80 -22.32 -10.30 9.21
N ASP A 81 -23.12 -11.25 8.73
CA ASP A 81 -23.64 -12.38 9.50
C ASP A 81 -22.54 -13.44 9.74
N LYS A 82 -22.91 -14.56 10.39
CA LYS A 82 -21.99 -15.69 10.66
C LYS A 82 -21.47 -16.39 9.39
N ASN A 83 -22.15 -16.21 8.27
CA ASN A 83 -21.81 -16.80 6.97
C ASN A 83 -20.96 -15.85 6.11
N GLY A 84 -20.74 -14.61 6.56
CA GLY A 84 -20.02 -13.57 5.84
C GLY A 84 -20.89 -12.70 4.92
N ASN A 85 -22.22 -12.76 5.02
CA ASN A 85 -23.14 -11.98 4.19
C ASN A 85 -23.59 -10.69 4.90
N GLY A 86 -23.69 -9.59 4.15
CA GLY A 86 -24.21 -8.31 4.61
C GLY A 86 -23.44 -7.10 4.06
N PRO A 87 -23.96 -5.87 4.19
CA PRO A 87 -23.44 -4.70 3.50
C PRO A 87 -22.28 -4.01 4.22
N CYS A 88 -21.37 -3.42 3.44
CA CYS A 88 -20.49 -2.31 3.83
C CYS A 88 -21.07 -0.95 3.43
N GLN A 89 -20.73 0.10 4.18
CA GLN A 89 -21.11 1.47 3.84
C GLN A 89 -20.24 2.05 2.71
N THR A 90 -18.99 1.60 2.60
CA THR A 90 -18.03 2.09 1.60
C THR A 90 -17.25 0.94 0.97
N ALA A 91 -17.02 1.04 -0.34
CA ALA A 91 -16.27 0.08 -1.14
C ALA A 91 -16.76 -1.38 -1.00
N ASP A 92 -18.07 -1.55 -0.76
CA ASP A 92 -18.73 -2.86 -0.73
C ASP A 92 -18.46 -3.62 -2.02
N CYS A 93 -18.42 -4.95 -1.90
CA CYS A 93 -17.95 -5.84 -2.94
C CYS A 93 -18.95 -6.97 -3.25
N GLY A 94 -20.24 -6.75 -2.98
CA GLY A 94 -21.34 -7.68 -3.27
C GLY A 94 -22.08 -8.19 -2.04
N ASN A 95 -22.16 -7.40 -0.96
CA ASN A 95 -22.70 -7.79 0.35
C ASN A 95 -22.04 -9.06 0.92
N THR A 96 -20.74 -9.24 0.69
CA THR A 96 -19.96 -10.41 1.11
C THR A 96 -18.65 -9.98 1.77
N LEU A 97 -18.21 -10.73 2.77
CA LEU A 97 -16.92 -10.56 3.43
C LEU A 97 -15.75 -10.79 2.46
N LYS A 98 -15.94 -11.61 1.41
CA LYS A 98 -14.91 -12.01 0.43
C LYS A 98 -15.18 -11.37 -0.93
N CYS A 99 -14.22 -10.62 -1.47
CA CYS A 99 -14.51 -9.54 -2.42
C CYS A 99 -14.13 -9.73 -3.91
N SER A 100 -14.46 -8.72 -4.73
CA SER A 100 -14.14 -8.54 -6.17
C SER A 100 -13.84 -7.07 -6.60
N GLY A 101 -12.65 -6.51 -6.31
CA GLY A 101 -12.19 -5.10 -6.60
C GLY A 101 -12.86 -3.94 -5.82
N SER A 102 -12.31 -2.71 -5.63
CA SER A 102 -10.93 -2.11 -5.75
C SER A 102 -10.90 -0.67 -5.13
N GLY A 103 -9.74 0.04 -4.98
CA GLY A 103 -9.72 1.36 -4.27
C GLY A 103 -8.48 2.30 -4.39
N CYS A 104 -8.49 3.42 -3.62
CA CYS A 104 -7.40 4.43 -3.43
C CYS A 104 -7.27 4.87 -1.94
N ASP A 105 -6.10 5.40 -1.54
CA ASP A 105 -5.69 5.79 -0.18
C ASP A 105 -5.96 7.26 0.27
N SER A 106 -6.81 8.04 -0.41
CA SER A 106 -7.15 9.41 0.02
C SER A 106 -8.64 9.62 0.33
N ASP A 107 -8.93 10.51 1.30
CA ASP A 107 -10.30 10.84 1.71
C ASP A 107 -11.02 11.73 0.68
N LEU A 108 -11.45 11.10 -0.40
CA LEU A 108 -12.18 11.70 -1.52
C LEU A 108 -13.53 12.31 -1.10
N ARG A 109 -14.08 11.95 0.08
CA ARG A 109 -15.39 12.42 0.56
C ARG A 109 -15.43 13.94 0.76
N LYS A 110 -14.29 14.54 1.13
CA LYS A 110 -14.18 15.98 1.47
C LYS A 110 -14.45 16.90 0.28
N ASN A 111 -13.97 16.52 -0.90
CA ASN A 111 -14.02 17.35 -2.12
C ASN A 111 -14.85 16.69 -3.24
N CYS A 112 -15.63 15.67 -2.88
CA CYS A 112 -16.48 14.93 -3.79
C CYS A 112 -17.57 15.84 -4.38
N PRO A 113 -17.71 15.93 -5.71
CA PRO A 113 -18.84 16.63 -6.33
C PRO A 113 -20.17 16.03 -5.87
N SER A 114 -21.19 16.88 -5.71
CA SER A 114 -22.52 16.51 -5.20
C SER A 114 -23.15 15.32 -5.93
N GLU A 115 -23.06 15.35 -7.25
CA GLU A 115 -23.53 14.39 -8.24
C GLU A 115 -22.78 13.05 -8.19
N LEU A 116 -21.55 13.03 -7.65
CA LEU A 116 -20.77 11.82 -7.39
C LEU A 116 -20.89 11.33 -5.93
N SER A 117 -21.50 12.12 -5.04
CA SER A 117 -21.45 11.87 -3.61
C SER A 117 -22.48 10.83 -3.16
N VAL A 118 -22.02 9.80 -2.46
CA VAL A 118 -22.90 8.89 -1.69
C VAL A 118 -23.07 9.47 -0.30
N LYS A 119 -24.30 9.68 0.14
CA LYS A 119 -24.61 10.27 1.45
C LYS A 119 -25.34 9.31 2.36
N ALA A 120 -24.97 9.30 3.64
CA ALA A 120 -25.74 8.68 4.72
C ALA A 120 -25.82 9.67 5.89
N ASN A 121 -27.00 9.84 6.49
CA ASN A 121 -27.27 10.80 7.58
C ASN A 121 -26.73 12.21 7.26
N GLY A 122 -26.93 12.69 6.03
CA GLY A 122 -26.46 14.00 5.54
C GLY A 122 -24.96 14.10 5.23
N LYS A 123 -24.13 13.13 5.65
CA LYS A 123 -22.67 13.13 5.45
C LYS A 123 -22.29 12.37 4.20
N VAL A 124 -21.32 12.89 3.43
CA VAL A 124 -20.70 12.15 2.32
C VAL A 124 -19.88 11.00 2.89
N ILE A 125 -20.21 9.77 2.50
CA ILE A 125 -19.55 8.53 2.93
C ILE A 125 -18.69 7.89 1.83
N ALA A 126 -18.99 8.14 0.55
CA ALA A 126 -18.16 7.70 -0.57
C ALA A 126 -18.27 8.67 -1.76
N CYS A 127 -17.37 8.55 -2.73
CA CYS A 127 -17.41 9.28 -4.00
C CYS A 127 -17.36 8.29 -5.16
N ARG A 128 -18.43 8.25 -5.97
CA ARG A 128 -18.57 7.38 -7.15
C ARG A 128 -17.72 7.91 -8.31
N SER A 129 -17.34 7.07 -9.25
CA SER A 129 -16.67 7.55 -10.47
C SER A 129 -17.69 8.18 -11.44
N ALA A 130 -17.22 9.00 -12.39
CA ALA A 130 -18.09 9.54 -13.42
C ALA A 130 -18.71 8.45 -14.31
N CYS A 131 -17.96 7.37 -14.61
CA CYS A 131 -18.49 6.22 -15.33
C CYS A 131 -19.65 5.56 -14.57
N ASP A 132 -19.50 5.36 -13.26
CA ASP A 132 -20.49 4.71 -12.40
C ASP A 132 -21.78 5.55 -12.22
N VAL A 133 -21.69 6.88 -12.29
CA VAL A 133 -22.86 7.78 -12.20
C VAL A 133 -23.54 8.04 -13.54
N PHE A 134 -22.76 8.34 -14.59
CA PHE A 134 -23.31 8.81 -15.87
C PHE A 134 -23.36 7.72 -16.95
N ASN A 135 -22.60 6.63 -16.80
CA ASN A 135 -22.56 5.48 -17.72
C ASN A 135 -22.34 5.82 -19.22
N THR A 136 -21.70 6.96 -19.51
CA THR A 136 -21.38 7.36 -20.89
C THR A 136 -20.10 6.69 -21.37
N ASP A 137 -19.99 6.50 -22.68
CA ASP A 137 -18.80 5.91 -23.29
C ASP A 137 -17.55 6.77 -23.10
N GLU A 138 -17.69 8.10 -23.01
CA GLU A 138 -16.60 9.02 -22.67
C GLU A 138 -16.07 8.77 -21.25
N TYR A 139 -16.93 8.73 -20.23
CA TYR A 139 -16.47 8.54 -18.85
C TYR A 139 -16.02 7.11 -18.56
N CYS A 140 -16.57 6.13 -19.27
CA CYS A 140 -16.21 4.72 -19.13
C CYS A 140 -15.11 4.26 -20.10
N CYS A 141 -14.61 5.12 -20.99
CA CYS A 141 -13.69 4.81 -22.07
C CYS A 141 -14.10 3.58 -22.91
N ARG A 142 -15.33 3.59 -23.45
CA ARG A 142 -15.89 2.51 -24.29
C ARG A 142 -16.09 2.97 -25.73
N GLY A 143 -16.33 2.02 -26.64
CA GLY A 143 -16.67 2.32 -28.04
C GLY A 143 -15.59 3.16 -28.71
N LEU A 144 -15.96 4.33 -29.23
CA LEU A 144 -15.04 5.30 -29.84
C LEU A 144 -13.96 5.81 -28.86
N TYR A 145 -14.26 5.82 -27.56
CA TYR A 145 -13.34 6.16 -26.47
C TYR A 145 -12.57 4.95 -25.94
N GLY A 146 -12.62 3.79 -26.61
CA GLY A 146 -11.87 2.56 -26.23
C GLY A 146 -10.36 2.63 -26.47
N ASN A 147 -9.76 3.81 -26.40
CA ASN A 147 -8.32 4.04 -26.59
C ASN A 147 -7.86 5.33 -25.86
N PRO A 148 -6.58 5.43 -25.46
CA PRO A 148 -6.04 6.58 -24.72
C PRO A 148 -5.92 7.88 -25.53
N VAL A 149 -6.04 7.84 -26.87
CA VAL A 149 -5.99 9.04 -27.71
C VAL A 149 -7.32 9.79 -27.66
N VAL A 150 -8.44 9.05 -27.64
CA VAL A 150 -9.80 9.63 -27.63
C VAL A 150 -10.35 9.79 -26.20
N CYS A 151 -10.08 8.85 -25.27
CA CYS A 151 -10.51 9.01 -23.88
C CYS A 151 -9.55 9.90 -23.09
N GLN A 152 -9.81 11.20 -23.08
CA GLN A 152 -8.97 12.19 -22.40
C GLN A 152 -9.39 12.44 -20.93
N PRO A 153 -8.48 12.91 -20.06
CA PRO A 153 -8.81 13.22 -18.66
C PRO A 153 -9.89 14.31 -18.50
N THR A 154 -11.01 13.94 -17.89
CA THR A 154 -12.19 14.80 -17.68
C THR A 154 -12.09 15.63 -16.40
N TYR A 155 -13.04 16.55 -16.17
CA TYR A 155 -13.14 17.31 -14.92
C TYR A 155 -13.15 16.40 -13.67
N TYR A 156 -13.88 15.29 -13.75
CA TYR A 156 -14.01 14.35 -12.64
C TYR A 156 -12.72 13.57 -12.40
N SER A 157 -12.11 12.99 -13.44
CA SER A 157 -10.86 12.22 -13.24
C SER A 157 -9.73 13.13 -12.74
N LYS A 158 -9.62 14.37 -13.24
CA LYS A 158 -8.68 15.38 -12.71
C LYS A 158 -8.88 15.67 -11.20
N LYS A 159 -10.11 15.64 -10.68
CA LYS A 159 -10.36 15.72 -9.22
C LYS A 159 -9.85 14.49 -8.47
N PHE A 160 -10.10 13.27 -8.98
CA PHE A 160 -9.58 12.05 -8.36
C PHE A 160 -8.04 12.02 -8.40
N LYS A 161 -7.40 12.39 -9.51
CA LYS A 161 -5.93 12.50 -9.63
C LYS A 161 -5.35 13.59 -8.72
N SER A 162 -6.01 14.73 -8.58
CA SER A 162 -5.56 15.79 -7.67
C SER A 162 -5.56 15.34 -6.20
N ALA A 163 -6.53 14.51 -5.80
CA ALA A 163 -6.59 13.93 -4.46
C ALA A 163 -5.64 12.71 -4.30
N CYS A 164 -5.53 11.87 -5.33
CA CYS A 164 -4.70 10.67 -5.41
C CYS A 164 -3.68 10.77 -6.58
N PRO A 165 -2.58 11.57 -6.50
CA PRO A 165 -1.68 11.76 -7.65
C PRO A 165 -0.99 10.51 -8.17
N THR A 166 -0.87 9.49 -7.31
CA THR A 166 -0.21 8.21 -7.57
C THR A 166 -1.18 7.07 -7.85
N ALA A 167 -2.48 7.35 -8.02
CA ALA A 167 -3.50 6.33 -8.32
C ALA A 167 -4.25 6.65 -9.61
N TYR A 168 -4.74 5.59 -10.25
CA TYR A 168 -5.61 5.68 -11.41
C TYR A 168 -6.91 6.43 -11.09
N SER A 169 -7.16 7.49 -11.86
CA SER A 169 -8.35 8.35 -11.77
C SER A 169 -9.39 8.08 -12.87
N TYR A 170 -9.00 7.39 -13.94
CA TYR A 170 -9.86 6.86 -15.01
C TYR A 170 -9.14 5.71 -15.75
N ALA A 171 -9.79 5.09 -16.74
CA ALA A 171 -9.31 3.83 -17.34
C ALA A 171 -7.95 3.92 -18.08
N TYR A 172 -7.63 5.08 -18.67
CA TYR A 172 -6.39 5.31 -19.42
C TYR A 172 -5.48 6.35 -18.75
N ASP A 173 -5.51 6.42 -17.42
CA ASP A 173 -4.66 7.35 -16.66
C ASP A 173 -3.16 7.04 -16.85
N ASP A 174 -2.34 8.07 -16.65
CA ASP A 174 -0.96 8.09 -17.11
C ASP A 174 -0.01 7.18 -16.29
N PRO A 175 1.11 6.73 -16.88
CA PRO A 175 2.01 5.76 -16.24
C PRO A 175 2.70 6.23 -14.95
N THR A 176 2.65 7.51 -14.55
CA THR A 176 3.20 7.95 -13.25
C THR A 176 2.46 7.35 -12.05
N SER A 177 1.30 6.74 -12.28
CA SER A 177 0.55 5.94 -11.29
C SER A 177 0.90 4.44 -11.31
N ILE A 178 1.89 4.02 -12.12
CA ILE A 178 2.47 2.67 -12.09
C ILE A 178 3.86 2.76 -11.45
N PHE A 179 4.05 2.07 -10.32
CA PHE A 179 5.35 1.87 -9.70
C PHE A 179 5.81 0.44 -9.95
N THR A 180 6.83 0.27 -10.78
CA THR A 180 7.41 -1.04 -11.09
C THR A 180 8.54 -1.34 -10.11
N CYS A 181 8.39 -2.40 -9.30
CA CYS A 181 9.43 -2.87 -8.39
C CYS A 181 9.82 -4.31 -8.73
N SER A 182 11.12 -4.61 -8.69
CA SER A 182 11.63 -5.99 -8.79
C SER A 182 12.09 -6.46 -7.41
N GLY A 183 11.88 -7.75 -7.10
CA GLY A 183 12.33 -8.33 -5.84
C GLY A 183 11.53 -7.92 -4.58
N ALA A 184 10.55 -7.02 -4.68
CA ALA A 184 9.99 -6.32 -3.53
C ALA A 184 8.83 -7.04 -2.81
N ASP A 185 8.82 -6.92 -1.49
CA ASP A 185 7.64 -7.11 -0.63
C ASP A 185 6.85 -5.81 -0.49
N TYR A 186 5.56 -5.92 -0.19
CA TYR A 186 4.63 -4.79 -0.17
C TYR A 186 4.04 -4.56 1.21
N VAL A 187 3.88 -3.28 1.59
CA VAL A 187 3.16 -2.88 2.81
C VAL A 187 2.03 -1.93 2.46
N ILE A 188 0.80 -2.34 2.75
CA ILE A 188 -0.44 -1.60 2.49
C ILE A 188 -0.97 -1.11 3.83
N THR A 189 -0.98 0.21 4.02
CA THR A 189 -1.37 0.84 5.30
C THR A 189 -2.58 1.74 5.11
N PHE A 190 -3.73 1.30 5.61
CA PHE A 190 -4.96 2.09 5.57
C PHE A 190 -4.93 3.23 6.58
N CYS A 191 -5.42 4.41 6.19
CA CYS A 191 -5.32 5.66 6.93
C CYS A 191 -3.88 6.09 7.28
N SER A 192 -2.90 5.74 6.45
CA SER A 192 -1.52 6.21 6.59
C SER A 192 -1.40 7.73 6.36
N ALA A 193 -0.50 8.39 7.08
CA ALA A 193 -0.09 9.77 6.80
C ALA A 193 1.32 9.79 6.17
N ARG A 194 1.56 10.74 5.25
CA ARG A 194 2.85 10.88 4.53
C ARG A 194 4.12 11.02 5.40
N ASN A 195 3.97 11.29 6.70
CA ASN A 195 5.07 11.40 7.67
C ASN A 195 5.07 10.28 8.73
N GLN A 196 4.23 9.24 8.62
CA GLN A 196 4.27 8.11 9.55
C GLN A 196 5.41 7.14 9.19
N PRO A 197 6.15 6.62 10.18
CA PRO A 197 7.13 5.57 9.94
C PRO A 197 6.40 4.29 9.52
N VAL A 198 6.68 3.83 8.30
CA VAL A 198 6.21 2.53 7.81
C VAL A 198 7.31 1.52 8.10
N CYS A 199 6.91 0.36 8.64
CA CYS A 199 7.81 -0.77 8.85
C CYS A 199 7.45 -1.91 7.89
N THR A 200 8.46 -2.46 7.23
CA THR A 200 8.36 -3.61 6.31
C THR A 200 9.14 -4.79 6.90
N TYR A 201 8.76 -6.02 6.56
CA TYR A 201 9.55 -7.20 6.86
C TYR A 201 10.27 -7.63 5.57
N HIS A 202 11.60 -7.59 5.58
CA HIS A 202 12.46 -8.10 4.50
C HIS A 202 13.49 -9.04 5.10
N ASP A 203 13.75 -10.19 4.47
CA ASP A 203 14.74 -11.19 4.92
C ASP A 203 14.61 -11.56 6.42
N HIS A 204 13.37 -11.76 6.89
CA HIS A 204 13.02 -12.02 8.30
C HIS A 204 13.36 -10.88 9.30
N LYS A 205 13.71 -9.69 8.81
CA LYS A 205 14.05 -8.51 9.60
C LYS A 205 13.02 -7.39 9.42
N LEU A 206 12.57 -6.81 10.54
CA LEU A 206 11.74 -5.61 10.53
C LEU A 206 12.61 -4.38 10.19
N ILE A 207 12.26 -3.66 9.13
CA ILE A 207 12.92 -2.43 8.67
C ILE A 207 11.90 -1.30 8.74
N CYS A 208 12.11 -0.33 9.64
CA CYS A 208 11.26 0.85 9.78
C CYS A 208 11.91 2.07 9.12
N ASN A 209 11.17 2.78 8.27
CA ASN A 209 11.63 4.05 7.69
C ASN A 209 11.51 5.18 8.73
N ASN A 210 12.48 5.22 9.63
CA ASN A 210 12.54 6.22 10.69
C ASN A 210 12.98 7.57 10.12
N LYS A 211 12.03 8.53 10.02
CA LYS A 211 12.36 9.96 10.20
C LYS A 211 12.68 10.22 11.68
N ALA A 212 13.72 9.58 12.17
CA ALA A 212 14.39 10.02 13.38
C ALA A 212 15.11 11.33 13.03
N ASN A 213 14.52 12.46 13.40
CA ASN A 213 15.32 13.66 13.62
C ASN A 213 16.32 13.30 14.72
N GLY A 214 17.57 13.05 14.32
CA GLY A 214 18.64 12.57 15.19
C GLY A 214 19.14 13.63 16.15
N THR A 215 18.32 14.04 17.12
CA THR A 215 18.78 14.70 18.34
C THR A 215 18.89 13.65 19.44
N ASN A 216 20.04 12.98 19.53
CA ASN A 216 20.38 12.15 20.69
C ASN A 216 20.54 13.05 21.92
N PRO A 217 19.69 12.96 22.97
CA PRO A 217 19.81 13.80 24.16
C PRO A 217 20.79 13.22 25.21
N LEU A 218 21.78 12.44 24.77
CA LEU A 218 22.65 11.63 25.65
C LEU A 218 24.15 11.71 25.33
N MET A 219 24.58 12.66 24.49
CA MET A 219 26.01 12.84 24.16
C MET A 219 26.39 14.33 24.05
N GLY A 220 26.00 15.12 25.05
CA GLY A 220 26.29 16.57 25.10
C GLY A 220 26.62 17.13 26.50
N THR A 221 26.32 16.42 27.59
CA THR A 221 26.48 16.92 28.97
C THR A 221 27.78 16.49 29.67
N TRP A 222 28.40 15.37 29.26
CA TRP A 222 29.58 14.83 29.92
C TRP A 222 30.88 15.57 29.58
N TRP A 223 31.05 16.04 28.35
CA TRP A 223 32.25 16.81 27.97
C TRP A 223 32.31 18.19 28.62
N SER A 224 31.17 18.87 28.76
CA SER A 224 31.07 20.13 29.50
C SER A 224 31.44 19.96 30.98
N ALA A 225 31.01 18.86 31.61
CA ALA A 225 31.39 18.54 33.00
C ALA A 225 32.89 18.26 33.15
N MET A 226 33.50 17.53 32.20
CA MET A 226 34.95 17.28 32.21
C MET A 226 35.78 18.54 31.97
N LEU A 227 35.37 19.44 31.06
CA LEU A 227 36.04 20.73 30.87
C LEU A 227 35.90 21.65 32.08
N ALA A 228 34.73 21.68 32.73
CA ALA A 228 34.55 22.45 33.96
C ALA A 228 35.46 21.96 35.10
N LEU A 229 35.58 20.64 35.30
CA LEU A 229 36.48 20.05 36.29
C LEU A 229 37.96 20.38 36.01
N LEU A 230 38.39 20.37 34.74
CA LEU A 230 39.75 20.75 34.37
C LEU A 230 40.02 22.25 34.58
N LEU A 231 39.05 23.13 34.35
CA LEU A 231 39.21 24.57 34.60
C LEU A 231 39.27 24.89 36.11
N VAL A 232 38.42 24.26 36.92
CA VAL A 232 38.42 24.44 38.38
C VAL A 232 39.73 23.90 39.00
N ALA A 233 40.24 22.76 38.52
CA ALA A 233 41.51 22.22 39.01
C ALA A 233 42.71 23.14 38.74
N ASN A 234 42.75 23.82 37.58
CA ASN A 234 43.85 24.76 37.26
C ASN A 234 43.76 26.09 38.02
N LEU A 235 42.56 26.51 38.44
CA LEU A 235 42.38 27.70 39.29
C LEU A 235 42.86 27.50 40.74
N TRP A 236 43.04 26.26 41.18
CA TRP A 236 43.61 25.91 42.50
C TRP A 236 45.14 25.87 42.55
N PHE A 237 45.82 26.02 41.40
CA PHE A 237 47.29 26.08 41.30
C PHE A 237 47.82 27.51 41.04
N ILE A 238 46.97 28.53 41.08
CA ILE A 238 47.31 29.94 40.77
C ILE A 238 46.96 30.86 41.98
N LEU A 239 46.73 30.28 43.16
CA LEU A 239 46.53 30.96 44.45
C LEU A 239 47.34 30.26 45.55
#